data_AF-A0A835D9R6-F1
#
_entry.id   AF-A0A835D9R6-F1
#
_cell.length_a   1.000
_cell.length_b   1.000
_cell.length_c   1.000
_cell.angle_alpha   90.00
_cell.angle_beta   90.00
_cell.angle_gamma   90.00
#
_symmetry.space_group_name_H-M   'P 1'
#
loop_
_entity.id
_entity.type
_entity.pdbx_description
1 polymer ?
#
loop_
_entity_poly.entity_id
_entity_poly.type
_entity_poly.pdbx_seq_one_letter_code
_entity_poly.pdbx_strand_id
1 'polypeptide(L)'
;MMQKCILNGNKFHQAKVIKVIHEEFTSLLICNDGVTVKATVVLDATGFSRSLVQYDKPYNPWVPSCFWNLSQGRRTPPFDLDKMVFMLRETLNNSTQTEIEGIVGIPTFLYAMPFSSDRIF
;
A
#
# COMPACT_ATOMS: atom_id res chain seq x y z
N MET A 1 0.37 3.85 19.72
CA MET A 1 1.42 4.36 18.82
C MET A 1 1.59 5.87 18.93
N MET A 2 0.55 6.68 18.67
CA MET A 2 0.60 8.16 18.77
C MET A 2 1.16 8.71 20.09
N GLN A 3 0.72 8.17 21.25
CA GLN A 3 1.23 8.61 22.55
C GLN A 3 2.75 8.45 22.67
N LYS A 4 3.33 7.36 22.13
CA LYS A 4 4.79 7.17 22.12
C LYS A 4 5.50 8.22 21.26
N CYS A 5 4.90 8.63 20.14
CA CYS A 5 5.46 9.68 19.30
C CYS A 5 5.48 11.04 20.03
N ILE A 6 4.39 11.38 20.75
CA ILE A 6 4.31 12.62 21.54
C ILE A 6 5.39 12.62 22.63
N LEU A 7 5.56 11.50 23.35
CA LEU A 7 6.59 11.36 24.38
C LEU A 7 8.01 11.50 23.83
N ASN A 8 8.23 11.12 22.56
CA ASN A 8 9.50 11.31 21.87
C ASN A 8 9.66 12.71 21.23
N GLY A 9 8.79 13.67 21.55
CA GLY A 9 8.90 15.06 21.10
C GLY A 9 8.36 15.33 19.69
N ASN A 10 7.65 14.38 19.07
CA ASN A 10 7.03 14.61 17.77
C ASN A 10 5.88 15.63 17.90
N LYS A 11 5.86 16.60 16.99
CA LYS A 11 4.78 17.60 16.91
C LYS A 11 3.73 17.14 15.90
N PHE A 12 2.46 17.28 16.29
CA PHE A 12 1.33 16.98 15.43
C PHE A 12 0.66 18.28 15.01
N HIS A 13 0.29 18.36 13.74
CA HIS A 13 -0.42 19.48 13.17
C HIS A 13 -1.60 18.95 12.37
N GLN A 14 -2.82 19.28 12.81
CA GLN A 14 -4.05 18.80 12.21
C GLN A 14 -4.49 19.75 11.09
N ALA A 15 -3.91 19.58 9.92
CA ALA A 15 -4.28 20.33 8.73
C ALA A 15 -4.16 19.46 7.48
N LYS A 16 -4.81 19.88 6.39
CA LYS A 16 -4.66 19.24 5.09
C LYS A 16 -3.52 19.92 4.35
N VAL A 17 -2.49 19.16 3.99
CA VAL A 17 -1.45 19.65 3.07
C VAL A 17 -2.07 19.77 1.67
N ILE A 18 -2.03 20.98 1.12
CA ILE A 18 -2.59 21.30 -0.20
C ILE A 18 -1.53 21.26 -1.30
N LYS A 19 -0.27 21.53 -0.96
CA LYS A 19 0.83 21.57 -1.92
C LYS A 19 2.16 21.31 -1.20
N VAL A 20 3.08 20.65 -1.90
CA VAL A 20 4.49 20.56 -1.51
C VAL A 20 5.33 21.14 -2.64
N ILE A 21 6.33 21.95 -2.28
CA ILE A 21 7.33 22.50 -3.19
C ILE A 21 8.68 21.95 -2.77
N HIS A 22 9.36 21.24 -3.68
CA HIS A 22 10.68 20.70 -3.44
C HIS A 22 11.74 21.60 -4.09
N GLU A 23 12.74 22.00 -3.31
CA GLU A 23 13.96 22.68 -3.72
C GLU A 23 15.15 21.72 -3.52
N GLU A 24 16.37 22.15 -3.88
CA GLU A 24 17.57 21.29 -3.86
C GLU A 24 17.85 20.64 -2.49
N PHE A 25 17.62 21.37 -1.39
CA PHE A 25 17.92 20.89 -0.03
C PHE A 25 16.74 20.98 0.94
N THR A 26 15.61 21.56 0.50
CA THR A 26 14.49 21.84 1.39
C THR A 26 13.16 21.62 0.68
N SER A 27 12.15 21.29 1.46
CA SER A 27 10.78 21.12 1.01
C SER A 27 9.88 22.02 1.84
N LEU A 28 8.94 22.69 1.17
CA LEU A 28 7.94 23.53 1.79
C LEU A 28 6.55 22.90 1.60
N LEU A 29 5.93 22.52 2.71
CA LEU A 29 4.54 22.07 2.74
C LEU A 29 3.65 23.29 3.01
N ILE A 30 2.59 23.43 2.23
CA ILE A 30 1.58 24.47 2.39
C ILE A 30 0.30 23.77 2.86
N CYS A 31 -0.22 24.18 4.00
CA CYS A 31 -1.45 23.66 4.59
C CYS A 31 -2.66 24.55 4.24
N ASN A 32 -3.86 23.97 4.30
CA ASN A 32 -5.12 24.67 4.01
C ASN A 32 -5.49 25.75 5.04
N ASP A 33 -4.88 25.74 6.22
CA ASP A 33 -5.07 26.73 7.27
C ASP A 33 -4.07 27.91 7.19
N GLY A 34 -3.27 27.95 6.11
CA GLY A 34 -2.26 28.98 5.88
C GLY A 34 -0.92 28.71 6.54
N VAL A 35 -0.79 27.66 7.37
CA VAL A 35 0.49 27.28 7.95
C VAL A 35 1.42 26.71 6.86
N THR A 36 2.69 27.07 6.93
CA THR A 36 3.74 26.47 6.10
C THR A 36 4.75 25.74 6.97
N VAL A 37 5.15 24.55 6.51
CA VAL A 37 6.11 23.69 7.23
C VAL A 37 7.31 23.46 6.31
N LYS A 38 8.50 23.83 6.80
CA LYS A 38 9.76 23.57 6.11
C LYS A 38 10.39 22.29 6.64
N ALA A 39 10.81 21.40 5.74
CA ALA A 39 11.45 20.13 6.07
C ALA A 39 12.58 19.82 5.08
N THR A 40 13.59 19.05 5.49
CA THR A 40 14.63 18.55 4.58
C THR A 40 14.21 17.28 3.87
N VAL A 41 13.30 16.50 4.47
CA VAL A 41 12.75 15.26 3.95
C VAL A 41 11.25 15.21 4.24
N VAL A 42 10.46 14.77 3.27
CA VAL A 42 9.00 14.58 3.40
C VAL A 42 8.67 13.12 3.12
N LEU A 43 8.00 12.46 4.07
CA LEU A 43 7.48 11.11 3.89
C LEU A 43 5.98 11.19 3.57
N ASP A 44 5.60 10.82 2.36
CA ASP A 44 4.19 10.76 1.96
C ASP A 44 3.54 9.47 2.46
N ALA A 45 2.70 9.59 3.49
CA ALA A 45 1.88 8.52 4.04
C ALA A 45 0.38 8.73 3.74
N THR A 46 0.03 9.46 2.66
CA THR A 46 -1.37 9.79 2.30
C THR A 46 -2.14 8.63 1.66
N GLY A 47 -1.51 7.46 1.49
CA GLY A 47 -2.18 6.27 0.97
C GLY A 47 -2.71 6.47 -0.45
N PHE A 48 -3.94 6.03 -0.71
CA PHE A 48 -4.52 6.05 -2.05
C PHE A 48 -4.73 7.47 -2.61
N SER A 49 -4.85 8.49 -1.76
CA SER A 49 -5.05 9.86 -2.24
C SER A 49 -3.82 10.47 -2.90
N ARG A 50 -2.62 9.90 -2.69
CA ARG A 50 -1.33 10.27 -3.30
C ARG A 50 -1.16 11.78 -3.51
N SER A 51 -1.44 12.57 -2.49
CA SER A 51 -1.60 14.02 -2.69
C SER A 51 -0.28 14.77 -2.79
N LEU A 52 0.85 14.14 -2.44
CA LEU A 52 2.15 14.84 -2.32
C LEU A 52 3.23 14.32 -3.28
N VAL A 53 3.09 13.09 -3.83
CA VAL A 53 4.03 12.54 -4.82
C VAL A 53 3.48 12.69 -6.24
N GLN A 54 4.23 13.43 -7.08
CA GLN A 54 3.96 13.54 -8.51
C GLN A 54 4.84 12.55 -9.27
N TYR A 55 4.23 11.81 -10.20
CA TYR A 55 4.95 10.95 -11.13
C TYR A 55 4.99 11.62 -12.50
N ASP A 56 6.06 11.34 -13.25
CA ASP A 56 6.22 11.71 -14.66
C ASP A 56 5.25 10.97 -15.59
N LYS A 57 4.61 9.90 -15.08
CA LYS A 57 3.69 9.03 -15.82
C LYS A 57 2.26 9.12 -15.30
N PRO A 58 1.25 8.87 -16.17
CA PRO A 58 -0.14 8.79 -15.74
C PRO A 58 -0.33 7.70 -14.69
N TYR A 59 -0.90 8.07 -13.54
CA TYR A 59 -1.26 7.11 -12.52
C TYR A 59 -2.53 6.37 -12.93
N ASN A 60 -2.41 5.06 -13.19
CA ASN A 60 -3.55 4.19 -13.48
C ASN A 60 -3.79 3.20 -12.32
N PRO A 61 -4.59 3.56 -11.31
CA PRO A 61 -4.93 2.66 -10.19
C PRO A 61 -5.79 1.47 -10.60
N TRP A 62 -6.36 1.47 -11.82
CA TRP A 62 -7.35 0.49 -12.28
C TRP A 62 -6.77 -0.84 -12.76
N VAL A 63 -5.45 -1.02 -12.70
CA VAL A 63 -4.87 -2.37 -12.68
C VAL A 63 -4.78 -2.75 -11.20
N PRO A 64 -5.72 -3.55 -10.66
CA PRO A 64 -5.64 -3.98 -9.28
C PRO A 64 -4.40 -4.87 -9.18
N SER A 65 -3.29 -4.34 -8.68
CA SER A 65 -2.08 -5.13 -8.44
C SER A 65 -2.31 -6.15 -7.31
N CYS A 66 -3.40 -6.03 -6.57
CA CYS A 66 -3.83 -6.96 -5.53
C CYS A 66 -5.30 -7.31 -5.74
N PHE A 67 -5.56 -8.54 -6.21
CA PHE A 67 -6.87 -9.15 -6.06
C PHE A 67 -7.00 -9.63 -4.62
N TRP A 68 -7.92 -9.05 -3.85
CA TRP A 68 -8.27 -9.53 -2.52
C TRP A 68 -9.50 -10.42 -2.66
N ASN A 69 -9.44 -11.66 -2.18
CA ASN A 69 -10.56 -12.59 -2.25
C ASN A 69 -10.60 -13.40 -0.95
N LEU A 70 -11.68 -13.26 -0.19
CA LEU A 70 -11.92 -14.15 0.93
C LEU A 70 -12.26 -15.54 0.39
N SER A 71 -11.42 -16.52 0.70
CA SER A 71 -11.65 -17.89 0.28
C SER A 71 -11.96 -18.78 1.49
N GLN A 72 -12.95 -19.67 1.32
CA GLN A 72 -13.24 -20.70 2.31
C GLN A 72 -12.57 -22.00 1.88
N GLY A 73 -11.59 -22.45 2.66
CA GLY A 73 -10.88 -23.69 2.46
C GLY A 73 -11.64 -24.88 3.04
N ARG A 74 -11.63 -26.02 2.33
CA ARG A 74 -12.14 -27.29 2.90
C ARG A 74 -11.21 -27.93 3.93
N ARG A 75 -9.99 -27.39 4.08
CA ARG A 75 -8.93 -27.92 4.95
C ARG A 75 -8.19 -26.77 5.62
N THR A 76 -7.67 -27.05 6.81
CA THR A 76 -6.79 -26.14 7.56
C THR A 76 -5.56 -25.79 6.74
N PRO A 77 -5.24 -24.49 6.58
CA PRO A 77 -4.02 -24.06 5.90
C PRO A 77 -2.79 -24.55 6.65
N PRO A 78 -1.71 -24.98 5.96
CA PRO A 78 -0.46 -25.39 6.59
C PRO A 78 0.40 -24.19 7.03
N PHE A 79 -0.23 -23.09 7.40
CA PHE A 79 0.40 -21.83 7.78
C PHE A 79 -0.19 -21.35 9.10
N ASP A 80 0.61 -20.64 9.88
CA ASP A 80 0.16 -20.05 11.14
C ASP A 80 -0.98 -19.06 10.88
N LEU A 81 -1.97 -19.08 11.77
CA LEU A 81 -3.04 -18.07 11.78
C LEU A 81 -2.45 -16.68 12.04
N ASP A 82 -3.11 -15.67 11.49
CA ASP A 82 -2.78 -14.24 11.64
C ASP A 82 -1.37 -13.85 11.17
N LYS A 83 -0.72 -14.72 10.38
CA LYS A 83 0.54 -14.41 9.70
C LYS A 83 0.32 -14.22 8.20
N MET A 84 0.87 -13.14 7.67
CA MET A 84 0.91 -12.92 6.23
C MET A 84 1.95 -13.83 5.58
N VAL A 85 1.51 -14.62 4.60
CA VAL A 85 2.36 -15.45 3.76
C VAL A 85 2.51 -14.75 2.41
N PHE A 86 3.76 -14.57 1.98
CA PHE A 86 4.12 -14.04 0.67
C PHE A 86 4.50 -15.20 -0.25
N MET A 87 3.70 -15.45 -1.28
CA MET A 87 3.95 -16.51 -2.26
C MET A 87 4.13 -15.93 -3.66
N LEU A 88 5.13 -16.43 -4.39
CA LEU A 88 5.21 -16.22 -5.83
C LEU A 88 4.18 -17.13 -6.49
N ARG A 89 3.25 -16.55 -7.26
CA ARG A 89 2.30 -17.31 -8.08
C ARG A 89 3.05 -17.81 -9.31
N GLU A 90 3.81 -18.89 -9.17
CA GLU A 90 4.16 -19.69 -10.34
C GLU A 90 2.84 -20.23 -10.91
N THR A 91 2.60 -19.91 -12.17
CA THR A 91 1.37 -20.14 -12.93
C THR A 91 0.62 -21.40 -12.49
N LEU A 92 -0.56 -21.22 -11.85
CA LEU A 92 -1.50 -22.32 -11.66
C LEU A 92 -1.84 -22.87 -13.05
N ASN A 93 -1.35 -24.08 -13.36
CA ASN A 93 -1.45 -24.75 -14.66
C ASN A 93 -2.89 -25.06 -15.14
N ASN A 94 -3.93 -24.48 -14.53
CA ASN A 94 -5.34 -24.81 -14.73
C ASN A 94 -6.26 -23.57 -14.95
N SER A 95 -5.72 -22.42 -15.38
CA SER A 95 -6.57 -21.32 -15.88
C SER A 95 -6.86 -21.49 -17.37
N THR A 96 -8.08 -21.17 -17.80
CA THR A 96 -8.47 -21.17 -19.22
C THR A 96 -7.61 -20.17 -20.01
N GLN A 97 -7.24 -20.54 -21.24
CA GLN A 97 -6.31 -19.84 -22.14
C GLN A 97 -6.50 -18.30 -22.18
N THR A 98 -7.75 -17.82 -22.10
CA THR A 98 -8.12 -16.40 -22.20
C THR A 98 -7.72 -15.52 -21.00
N GLU A 99 -7.53 -16.08 -19.80
CA GLU A 99 -7.09 -15.30 -18.62
C GLU A 99 -5.56 -15.15 -18.55
N ILE A 100 -4.85 -15.95 -19.34
CA ILE A 100 -3.41 -16.13 -19.27
C ILE A 100 -2.69 -15.07 -20.13
N GLU A 101 -3.25 -14.67 -21.26
CA GLU A 101 -2.57 -13.85 -22.28
C GLU A 101 -2.14 -12.45 -21.78
N GLY A 102 -2.79 -11.88 -20.76
CA GLY A 102 -2.42 -10.58 -20.17
C GLY A 102 -1.46 -10.64 -18.97
N ILE A 103 -1.20 -11.84 -18.43
CA ILE A 103 -0.50 -12.03 -17.14
C ILE A 103 0.77 -12.91 -17.30
N VAL A 104 0.92 -13.60 -18.44
CA VAL A 104 2.14 -14.38 -18.74
C VAL A 104 3.38 -13.48 -18.70
N GLY A 105 4.34 -13.87 -17.87
CA GLY A 105 5.61 -13.17 -17.70
C GLY A 105 5.60 -12.07 -16.63
N ILE A 106 4.46 -11.77 -16.01
CA ILE A 106 4.39 -10.81 -14.90
C ILE A 106 4.50 -11.58 -13.58
N PRO A 107 5.56 -11.38 -12.77
CA PRO A 107 5.66 -12.01 -11.45
C PRO A 107 4.50 -11.53 -10.58
N THR A 108 3.50 -12.40 -10.44
CA THR A 108 2.32 -12.14 -9.63
C THR A 108 2.59 -12.68 -8.24
N PHE A 109 2.44 -11.86 -7.21
CA PHE A 109 2.57 -12.28 -5.82
C PHE A 109 1.17 -12.48 -5.22
N LEU A 110 1.04 -13.51 -4.39
CA LEU A 110 -0.15 -13.76 -3.59
C LEU A 110 0.18 -13.47 -2.13
N TYR A 111 -0.60 -12.59 -1.52
CA TYR A 111 -0.65 -12.47 -0.06
C TYR A 111 -1.78 -13.35 0.43
N ALA A 112 -1.48 -14.22 1.39
CA ALA A 112 -2.48 -15.04 2.06
C ALA A 112 -2.37 -14.85 3.58
N MET A 113 -3.49 -14.63 4.26
CA MET A 113 -3.54 -14.59 5.72
C MET A 113 -4.68 -15.47 6.24
N PRO A 114 -4.37 -16.63 6.81
CA PRO A 114 -5.36 -17.47 7.47
C PRO A 114 -5.94 -16.76 8.71
N PHE A 115 -7.25 -16.58 8.76
CA PHE A 115 -7.97 -16.09 9.94
C PHE A 115 -8.46 -17.23 10.84
N SER A 116 -8.78 -18.37 10.22
CA SER A 116 -9.31 -19.55 10.90
C SER A 116 -8.89 -20.81 10.16
N SER A 117 -9.25 -21.98 10.70
CA SER A 117 -9.02 -23.27 10.08
C SER A 117 -9.69 -23.44 8.71
N ASP A 118 -10.58 -22.53 8.32
CA ASP A 118 -11.34 -22.61 7.07
C ASP A 118 -11.40 -21.30 6.29
N ARG A 119 -10.80 -20.20 6.77
CA ARG A 119 -10.87 -18.88 6.10
C ARG A 119 -9.50 -18.28 5.87
N ILE A 120 -9.25 -17.87 4.63
CA ILE A 120 -8.02 -17.22 4.20
C ILE A 120 -8.38 -15.90 3.50
N PHE A 121 -7.69 -14.82 3.88
CA PHE A 121 -7.65 -13.55 3.16
C PHE A 121 -6.59 -13.58 2.08
#